data_AF-A0A2G9T342-F1
#
_entry.id   AF-A0A2G9T342-F1
#
_cell.length_a   1.000
_cell.length_b   1.000
_cell.length_c   1.000
_cell.angle_alpha   90.00
_cell.angle_beta   90.00
_cell.angle_gamma   90.00
#
_symmetry.space_group_name_H-M   'P 1'
#
loop_
_entity.id
_entity.type
_entity.pdbx_description
1 polymer ?
#
loop_
_entity_poly.entity_id
_entity_poly.type
_entity_poly.pdbx_seq_one_letter_code
_entity_poly.pdbx_strand_id
1 'polypeptide(L)'
;LFRSAVRRAVEEVLECDSLLSRLLGGETGRKENRHRRATPAPSAADSSRDSLWCERIDFNQQLHFNRASIIGAIVKVLLKSFIESIRLQTYGKFAVEQIQVDCYYLQRGVSPLVADEVIVNSMVDQALSSALKRCVAPELVHPTRLRQICEDKTE
;
A
#
# COMPACT_ATOMS: atom_id res chain seq x y z
N LEU A 1 1.66 0.47 -20.05
CA LEU A 1 0.84 1.58 -19.51
C LEU A 1 0.77 1.59 -17.99
N PHE A 2 0.43 0.47 -17.32
CA PHE A 2 0.36 0.44 -15.85
C PHE A 2 1.71 0.64 -15.15
N ARG A 3 2.79 -0.06 -15.57
CA ARG A 3 4.13 0.12 -14.97
C ARG A 3 4.62 1.58 -14.95
N SER A 4 4.46 2.30 -16.05
CA SER A 4 4.88 3.70 -16.17
C SER A 4 4.04 4.63 -15.29
N ALA A 5 2.74 4.39 -15.19
CA ALA A 5 1.84 5.19 -14.36
C ALA A 5 2.09 4.97 -12.87
N VAL A 6 2.24 3.71 -12.45
CA VAL A 6 2.51 3.35 -11.05
C VAL A 6 3.89 3.85 -10.61
N ARG A 7 4.90 3.67 -11.46
CA ARG A 7 6.25 4.22 -11.21
C ARG A 7 6.21 5.74 -11.05
N ARG A 8 5.55 6.44 -11.98
CA ARG A 8 5.39 7.90 -11.92
C ARG A 8 4.65 8.34 -10.65
N ALA A 9 3.57 7.65 -10.27
CA ALA A 9 2.84 7.98 -9.06
C ALA A 9 3.70 7.83 -7.79
N VAL A 10 4.53 6.79 -7.72
CA VAL A 10 5.49 6.63 -6.61
C VAL A 10 6.53 7.76 -6.62
N GLU A 11 7.08 8.11 -7.78
CA GLU A 11 8.04 9.23 -7.93
C GLU A 11 7.40 10.57 -7.48
N GLU A 12 6.17 10.85 -7.90
CA GLU A 12 5.42 12.07 -7.52
C GLU A 12 5.10 12.11 -6.02
N VAL A 13 4.77 10.97 -5.40
CA VAL A 13 4.54 10.89 -3.95
C VAL A 13 5.84 11.10 -3.17
N LEU A 14 6.97 10.55 -3.64
CA LEU A 14 8.28 10.77 -3.03
C LEU A 14 8.73 12.23 -3.15
N GLU A 15 8.45 12.88 -4.29
CA GLU A 15 8.70 14.30 -4.46
C GLU A 15 7.82 15.14 -3.52
N CYS A 16 6.53 14.82 -3.41
CA CYS A 16 5.62 15.43 -2.45
C CYS A 16 6.15 15.31 -1.01
N ASP A 17 6.64 14.14 -0.61
CA ASP A 17 7.22 13.92 0.71
C ASP A 17 8.46 14.80 0.96
N SER A 18 9.33 14.95 -0.04
CA SER A 18 10.49 15.85 0.01
C SER A 18 10.07 17.31 0.16
N LEU A 19 9.05 17.75 -0.58
CA LEU A 19 8.49 19.09 -0.47
C LEU A 19 7.85 19.34 0.90
N LEU A 20 7.08 18.38 1.42
CA LEU A 20 6.51 18.45 2.77
C LEU A 20 7.59 18.50 3.84
N SER A 21 8.68 17.74 3.66
CA SER A 21 9.86 17.80 4.54
C SER A 21 10.47 19.18 4.57
N ARG A 22 10.60 19.85 3.41
CA ARG A 22 11.12 21.22 3.33
C ARG A 22 10.15 22.26 3.90
N LEU A 23 8.85 22.08 3.66
CA LEU A 23 7.81 23.02 4.06
C LEU A 23 7.53 22.96 5.57
N LEU A 24 7.54 21.75 6.15
CA LEU A 24 7.09 21.48 7.52
C LEU A 24 8.23 21.05 8.45
N GLY A 25 9.46 20.89 7.94
CA GLY A 25 10.54 20.16 8.61
C GLY A 25 11.93 20.76 8.39
N GLY A 26 12.11 22.02 8.77
CA GLY A 26 13.38 22.50 9.30
C GLY A 26 13.55 22.08 10.76
N GLU A 27 13.42 20.80 11.12
CA GLU A 27 13.89 20.25 12.41
C GLU A 27 14.31 18.79 12.24
N THR A 28 15.63 18.58 12.17
CA THR A 28 16.29 17.31 12.37
C THR A 28 16.17 16.90 13.84
N GLY A 29 15.02 16.32 14.22
CA GLY A 29 14.70 15.98 15.60
C GLY A 29 14.38 14.50 15.82
N ARG A 30 15.43 13.71 16.11
CA ARG A 30 15.45 12.44 16.87
C ARG A 30 14.49 11.31 16.47
N LYS A 31 15.09 10.15 16.17
CA LYS A 31 14.50 8.82 16.36
C LYS A 31 13.97 8.71 17.81
N GLU A 32 12.67 8.89 18.02
CA GLU A 32 12.01 8.57 19.28
C GLU A 32 11.83 7.05 19.35
N ASN A 33 12.70 6.39 20.11
CA ASN A 33 12.55 5.00 20.53
C ASN A 33 11.33 4.90 21.46
N ARG A 34 10.15 4.57 20.93
CA ARG A 34 8.94 4.41 21.73
C ARG A 34 8.63 2.95 22.01
N HIS A 35 8.55 2.67 23.31
CA HIS A 35 8.35 1.39 23.95
C HIS A 35 7.14 0.61 23.40
N ARG A 36 7.34 -0.70 23.19
CA ARG A 36 6.27 -1.69 23.04
C ARG A 36 5.33 -1.62 24.25
N ARG A 37 4.07 -1.26 24.02
CA ARG A 37 3.00 -1.48 25.00
C ARG A 37 2.36 -2.84 24.69
N ALA A 38 2.63 -3.83 25.53
CA ALA A 38 1.99 -5.14 25.44
C ALA A 38 0.52 -5.04 25.87
N THR A 39 -0.39 -5.46 25.01
CA THR A 39 -1.80 -5.74 25.35
C THR A 39 -2.01 -7.25 25.52
N PRO A 40 -2.87 -7.70 26.44
CA PRO A 40 -2.97 -9.12 26.79
C PRO A 40 -3.69 -9.92 25.71
N ALA A 41 -3.25 -11.17 25.50
CA ALA A 41 -3.90 -12.13 24.62
C ALA A 41 -5.21 -12.66 25.23
N PRO A 42 -6.32 -12.75 24.47
CA PRO A 42 -7.42 -13.61 24.83
C PRO A 42 -7.21 -15.03 24.30
N SER A 43 -7.53 -15.98 25.16
CA SER A 43 -7.42 -17.43 25.02
C SER A 43 -8.27 -18.00 23.87
N ALA A 44 -7.72 -19.04 23.23
CA ALA A 44 -8.33 -19.78 22.13
C ALA A 44 -9.56 -20.59 22.59
N ALA A 45 -10.72 -20.26 22.02
CA ALA A 45 -11.84 -21.18 21.77
C ALA A 45 -12.87 -20.49 20.86
N ASP A 46 -12.61 -20.48 19.55
CA ASP A 46 -13.60 -20.71 18.48
C ASP A 46 -12.98 -20.42 17.11
N SER A 47 -12.26 -21.41 16.61
CA SER A 47 -11.83 -21.48 15.22
C SER A 47 -13.00 -21.92 14.35
N SER A 48 -13.84 -20.98 13.90
CA SER A 48 -14.62 -21.04 12.65
C SER A 48 -15.50 -19.79 12.54
N ARG A 49 -15.36 -18.99 11.47
CA ARG A 49 -16.35 -18.00 10.94
C ARG A 49 -16.13 -16.48 11.08
N ASP A 50 -14.90 -15.96 11.05
CA ASP A 50 -14.64 -14.51 10.79
C ASP A 50 -13.80 -14.32 9.52
N SER A 51 -14.28 -14.68 8.33
CA SER A 51 -15.10 -13.82 7.48
C SER A 51 -14.66 -12.35 7.46
N LEU A 52 -13.92 -11.98 6.40
CA LEU A 52 -14.22 -10.79 5.57
C LEU A 52 -14.21 -9.42 6.26
N TRP A 53 -13.28 -9.17 7.18
CA TRP A 53 -13.01 -7.80 7.63
C TRP A 53 -12.02 -7.14 6.66
N CYS A 54 -12.52 -6.69 5.51
CA CYS A 54 -12.00 -5.44 4.93
C CYS A 54 -12.42 -4.35 5.92
N GLU A 55 -11.62 -4.17 6.96
CA GLU A 55 -11.81 -3.12 7.94
C GLU A 55 -12.07 -1.81 7.18
N ARG A 56 -13.20 -1.16 7.47
CA ARG A 56 -13.51 0.13 6.88
C ARG A 56 -12.42 1.08 7.39
N ILE A 57 -11.48 1.40 6.51
CA ILE A 57 -10.49 2.45 6.79
C ILE A 57 -11.27 3.76 6.90
N ASP A 58 -11.50 4.21 8.12
CA ASP A 58 -12.05 5.53 8.41
C ASP A 58 -11.06 6.60 7.91
N PHE A 59 -11.47 7.37 6.90
CA PHE A 59 -10.76 8.57 6.48
C PHE A 59 -10.81 9.67 7.55
N ASN A 60 -11.76 9.57 8.47
CA ASN A 60 -12.13 10.63 9.42
C ASN A 60 -11.25 10.67 10.67
N GLN A 61 -10.04 10.13 10.61
CA GLN A 61 -9.06 10.41 11.65
C GLN A 61 -8.60 11.86 11.46
N GLN A 62 -8.65 12.65 12.54
CA GLN A 62 -8.33 14.07 12.54
C GLN A 62 -6.94 14.29 11.88
N LEU A 63 -6.93 14.90 10.69
CA LEU A 63 -5.70 15.13 9.96
C LEU A 63 -4.92 16.22 10.69
N HIS A 64 -3.80 15.84 11.30
CA HIS A 64 -2.92 16.80 11.94
C HIS A 64 -2.08 17.51 10.88
N PHE A 65 -1.85 18.81 11.05
CA PHE A 65 -1.03 19.59 10.13
C PHE A 65 0.47 19.33 10.39
N ASN A 66 0.91 18.12 10.08
CA ASN A 66 2.31 17.70 10.13
C ASN A 66 2.62 16.81 8.92
N ARG A 67 3.91 16.66 8.60
CA ARG A 67 4.38 15.89 7.44
C ARG A 67 3.80 14.46 7.40
N ALA A 68 3.89 13.72 8.50
CA ALA A 68 3.49 12.31 8.57
C ALA A 68 1.98 12.11 8.31
N SER A 69 1.14 12.98 8.87
CA SER A 69 -0.31 12.94 8.65
C SER A 69 -0.70 13.31 7.23
N ILE A 70 -0.05 14.33 6.63
CA ILE A 70 -0.33 14.76 5.27
C ILE A 70 0.13 13.71 4.25
N ILE A 71 1.37 13.23 4.33
CA ILE A 71 1.86 12.21 3.40
C ILE A 71 1.08 10.90 3.53
N GLY A 72 0.72 10.50 4.76
CA GLY A 72 -0.11 9.33 5.00
C GLY A 72 -1.51 9.45 4.40
N ALA A 73 -2.10 10.65 4.40
CA ALA A 73 -3.38 10.90 3.72
C ALA A 73 -3.24 10.81 2.19
N ILE A 74 -2.18 11.39 1.60
CA ILE A 74 -1.90 11.31 0.17
C ILE A 74 -1.74 9.86 -0.28
N VAL A 75 -0.94 9.06 0.44
CA VAL A 75 -0.74 7.63 0.15
C VAL A 75 -2.06 6.85 0.23
N LYS A 76 -2.90 7.12 1.25
CA LYS A 76 -4.23 6.49 1.37
C LYS A 76 -5.15 6.84 0.19
N VAL A 77 -5.15 8.09 -0.27
CA VAL A 77 -5.93 8.49 -1.46
C VAL A 77 -5.42 7.78 -2.71
N LEU A 78 -4.11 7.80 -2.95
CA LEU A 78 -3.48 7.10 -4.09
C LEU A 78 -3.89 5.63 -4.14
N LEU A 79 -3.76 4.92 -3.02
CA LEU A 79 -4.08 3.49 -2.93
C LEU A 79 -5.56 3.21 -3.18
N LYS A 80 -6.48 4.05 -2.67
CA LYS A 80 -7.91 3.89 -2.96
C LYS A 80 -8.25 4.18 -4.41
N SER A 81 -7.65 5.21 -5.00
CA SER A 81 -7.81 5.52 -6.42
C SER A 81 -7.33 4.35 -7.29
N PHE A 82 -6.21 3.72 -6.92
CA PHE A 82 -5.71 2.53 -7.60
C PHE A 82 -6.69 1.35 -7.50
N ILE A 83 -7.16 1.03 -6.29
CA ILE A 83 -8.17 -0.03 -6.07
C ILE A 83 -9.44 0.22 -6.91
N GLU A 84 -9.92 1.46 -6.93
CA GLU A 84 -11.14 1.79 -7.66
C GLU A 84 -10.93 1.71 -9.18
N SER A 85 -9.77 2.15 -9.69
CA SER A 85 -9.42 1.98 -11.10
C SER A 85 -9.41 0.50 -11.51
N ILE A 86 -8.98 -0.39 -10.61
CA ILE A 86 -9.00 -1.83 -10.83
C ILE A 86 -10.45 -2.34 -10.96
N ARG A 87 -11.35 -1.90 -10.08
CA ARG A 87 -12.75 -2.37 -10.05
C ARG A 87 -13.55 -2.04 -11.31
N LEU A 88 -13.18 -0.97 -12.01
CA LEU A 88 -13.89 -0.48 -13.20
C LEU A 88 -13.60 -1.29 -14.48
N GLN A 89 -12.68 -2.26 -14.45
CA GLN A 89 -12.23 -2.99 -15.63
C GLN A 89 -12.39 -4.50 -15.45
N THR A 90 -12.28 -5.25 -16.55
CA THR A 90 -12.16 -6.72 -16.56
C THR A 90 -10.78 -7.08 -17.12
N TYR A 91 -10.14 -8.09 -16.54
CA TYR A 91 -8.76 -8.43 -16.86
C TYR A 91 -8.62 -9.85 -17.41
N GLY A 92 -7.56 -10.08 -18.18
CA GLY A 92 -7.05 -11.43 -18.47
C GLY A 92 -5.84 -11.75 -17.60
N LYS A 93 -5.38 -13.00 -17.64
CA LYS A 93 -4.24 -13.53 -16.87
C LYS A 93 -3.04 -12.57 -16.78
N PHE A 94 -2.48 -12.16 -17.92
CA PHE A 94 -1.27 -11.32 -17.95
C PHE A 94 -1.48 -9.93 -17.33
N ALA A 95 -2.70 -9.42 -17.34
CA ALA A 95 -3.00 -8.14 -16.70
C ALA A 95 -3.01 -8.27 -15.17
N VAL A 96 -3.49 -9.39 -14.61
CA VAL A 96 -3.39 -9.65 -13.16
C VAL A 96 -1.95 -9.85 -12.72
N GLU A 97 -1.15 -10.58 -13.49
CA GLU A 97 0.29 -10.72 -13.21
C GLU A 97 0.98 -9.36 -13.17
N GLN A 98 0.62 -8.45 -14.09
CA GLN A 98 1.15 -7.09 -14.09
C GLN A 98 0.66 -6.26 -12.91
N ILE A 99 -0.62 -6.34 -12.55
CA ILE A 99 -1.18 -5.67 -11.36
C ILE A 99 -0.48 -6.19 -10.09
N GLN A 100 -0.15 -7.48 -10.01
CA GLN A 100 0.60 -8.05 -8.89
C GLN A 100 2.01 -7.44 -8.77
N VAL A 101 2.72 -7.26 -9.90
CA VAL A 101 4.00 -6.55 -9.95
C VAL A 101 3.85 -5.09 -9.49
N ASP A 102 2.81 -4.42 -9.97
CA ASP A 102 2.54 -3.02 -9.61
C ASP A 102 2.20 -2.86 -8.13
N CYS A 103 1.37 -3.77 -7.58
CA CYS A 103 1.08 -3.87 -6.15
C CYS A 103 2.35 -3.99 -5.31
N TYR A 104 3.26 -4.90 -5.70
CA TYR A 104 4.53 -5.12 -5.00
C TYR A 104 5.44 -3.88 -5.06
N TYR A 105 5.56 -3.26 -6.23
CA TYR A 105 6.35 -2.05 -6.40
C TYR A 105 5.79 -0.88 -5.58
N LEU A 106 4.47 -0.67 -5.64
CA LEU A 106 3.79 0.41 -4.95
C LEU A 106 3.90 0.24 -3.44
N GLN A 107 3.69 -0.97 -2.91
CA GLN A 107 3.90 -1.31 -1.50
C GLN A 107 5.29 -0.89 -1.03
N ARG A 108 6.35 -1.32 -1.72
CA ARG A 108 7.74 -0.98 -1.35
C ARG A 108 8.03 0.51 -1.44
N GLY A 109 7.45 1.19 -2.43
CA GLY A 109 7.67 2.62 -2.65
C GLY A 109 7.02 3.51 -1.59
N VAL A 110 5.82 3.16 -1.11
CA VAL A 110 5.04 4.03 -0.23
C VAL A 110 5.01 3.61 1.24
N SER A 111 5.29 2.34 1.57
CA SER A 111 5.34 1.87 2.96
C SER A 111 6.27 2.72 3.84
N PRO A 112 7.50 3.09 3.43
CA PRO A 112 8.39 3.90 4.26
C PRO A 112 7.89 5.32 4.56
N LEU A 113 6.85 5.78 3.84
CA LEU A 113 6.30 7.13 3.97
C LEU A 113 5.17 7.21 5.02
N VAL A 114 4.55 6.08 5.34
CA VAL A 114 3.42 6.03 6.28
C VAL A 114 3.88 5.64 7.68
N ALA A 115 3.15 6.08 8.71
CA ALA A 115 3.44 5.70 10.09
C ALA A 115 3.03 4.25 10.41
N ASP A 116 2.02 3.73 9.70
CA ASP A 116 1.51 2.37 9.87
C ASP A 116 1.50 1.64 8.52
N GLU A 117 2.54 0.83 8.32
CA GLU A 117 2.72 0.03 7.09
C GLU A 117 1.61 -1.03 6.91
N VAL A 118 0.91 -1.43 7.99
CA VAL A 118 -0.18 -2.41 7.92
C VAL A 118 -1.31 -1.90 7.04
N ILE A 119 -1.57 -0.60 7.05
CA ILE A 119 -2.59 0.03 6.19
C ILE A 119 -2.21 -0.14 4.72
N VAL A 120 -0.94 0.09 4.36
CA VAL A 120 -0.47 -0.08 2.97
C VAL A 120 -0.58 -1.55 2.56
N ASN A 121 -0.13 -2.47 3.40
CA ASN A 121 -0.22 -3.92 3.14
C ASN A 121 -1.68 -4.35 2.89
N SER A 122 -2.59 -3.96 3.78
CA SER A 122 -4.03 -4.27 3.67
C SER A 122 -4.66 -3.72 2.39
N MET A 123 -4.32 -2.48 2.02
CA MET A 123 -4.86 -1.85 0.81
C MET A 123 -4.30 -2.47 -0.48
N VAL A 124 -3.02 -2.86 -0.50
CA VAL A 124 -2.41 -3.57 -1.62
C VAL A 124 -3.01 -4.97 -1.77
N ASP A 125 -3.25 -5.68 -0.67
CA ASP A 125 -3.96 -6.97 -0.67
C ASP A 125 -5.40 -6.81 -1.17
N GLN A 126 -6.08 -5.72 -0.81
CA GLN A 126 -7.41 -5.39 -1.32
C GLN A 126 -7.38 -5.09 -2.83
N ALA A 127 -6.34 -4.41 -3.33
CA ALA A 127 -6.16 -4.14 -4.75
C ALA A 127 -5.97 -5.45 -5.54
N LEU A 128 -5.07 -6.33 -5.09
CA LEU A 128 -4.83 -7.62 -5.72
C LEU A 128 -6.07 -8.53 -5.67
N SER A 129 -6.76 -8.57 -4.52
CA SER A 129 -8.03 -9.28 -4.36
C SER A 129 -9.11 -8.75 -5.30
N SER A 130 -9.16 -7.44 -5.54
CA SER A 130 -10.09 -6.82 -6.48
C SER A 130 -9.76 -7.22 -7.93
N ALA A 131 -8.47 -7.24 -8.30
CA ALA A 131 -8.02 -7.65 -9.62
C ALA A 131 -8.36 -9.13 -9.91
N LEU A 132 -8.10 -10.02 -8.95
CA LEU A 132 -8.42 -11.45 -9.05
C LEU A 132 -9.92 -11.70 -9.29
N LYS A 133 -10.79 -10.97 -8.59
CA LYS A 133 -12.26 -11.04 -8.78
C LYS A 133 -12.73 -10.55 -10.15
N ARG A 134 -11.93 -9.71 -10.81
CA ARG A 134 -12.24 -9.11 -12.11
C ARG A 134 -11.54 -9.80 -13.28
N CYS A 135 -10.80 -10.88 -13.01
CA CYS A 135 -10.01 -11.59 -14.00
C CYS A 135 -10.71 -12.82 -14.56
N VAL A 136 -10.59 -13.01 -15.86
CA VAL A 136 -10.88 -14.29 -16.51
C VAL A 136 -9.65 -15.19 -16.36
N ALA A 137 -9.80 -16.34 -15.71
CA ALA A 137 -8.73 -17.31 -15.44
C ALA A 137 -7.49 -16.70 -14.75
N PRO A 138 -7.62 -16.26 -13.48
CA PRO A 138 -6.52 -15.65 -12.75
C PRO A 138 -5.37 -16.63 -12.51
N GLU A 139 -4.14 -16.15 -12.70
CA GLU A 139 -2.91 -16.84 -12.30
C GLU A 139 -1.97 -15.80 -11.69
N LEU A 140 -1.36 -16.14 -10.56
CA LEU A 140 -0.42 -15.26 -9.86
C LEU A 140 1.01 -15.65 -10.20
N VAL A 141 1.85 -14.63 -10.37
CA VAL A 141 3.30 -14.78 -10.44
C VAL A 141 3.82 -15.32 -9.11
N HIS A 142 4.68 -16.33 -9.18
CA HIS A 142 5.34 -16.89 -8.01
C HIS A 142 6.13 -15.81 -7.24
N PRO A 143 6.07 -15.76 -5.90
CA PRO A 143 6.69 -14.68 -5.11
C PRO A 143 8.19 -14.48 -5.32
N THR A 144 8.93 -15.53 -5.68
CA THR A 144 10.37 -15.42 -5.98
C THR A 144 10.61 -14.70 -7.30
N ARG A 145 9.81 -14.99 -8.32
CA ARG A 145 9.88 -14.33 -9.63
C ARG A 145 9.42 -12.88 -9.55
N LEU A 146 8.39 -12.62 -8.73
CA LEU A 146 7.91 -11.27 -8.44
C LEU A 146 9.01 -10.38 -7.86
N ARG A 147 9.76 -10.90 -6.87
CA ARG A 147 10.92 -10.21 -6.28
C ARG A 147 11.97 -9.90 -7.33
N GLN A 148 12.40 -10.89 -8.12
CA GLN A 148 13.36 -10.71 -9.20
C GLN A 148 12.93 -9.60 -10.17
N ILE A 149 11.69 -9.65 -10.68
CA ILE A 149 11.16 -8.64 -11.62
C ILE A 149 11.20 -7.21 -11.04
N CYS A 150 11.07 -7.07 -9.72
CA CYS A 150 11.03 -5.77 -9.05
C CYS A 150 12.38 -5.31 -8.48
N GLU A 151 13.34 -6.23 -8.31
CA GLU A 151 14.67 -5.97 -7.74
C GLU A 151 15.75 -5.93 -8.82
N ASP A 152 15.54 -6.59 -9.96
CA ASP A 152 16.35 -6.47 -11.16
C ASP A 152 16.16 -5.05 -11.73
N LYS A 153 16.85 -4.09 -11.11
CA LYS A 153 17.34 -2.91 -11.82
C LYS A 153 18.20 -3.46 -12.94
N THR A 154 17.65 -3.52 -14.15
CA THR A 154 18.49 -3.55 -15.34
C THR A 154 19.41 -2.35 -15.23
N GLU A 155 20.71 -2.65 -15.19
CA GLU A 155 21.84 -1.73 -15.25
C GLU A 155 21.68 -0.70 -16.38
#